data_AF-A0A1X2LR48-F1
#
_entry.id   AF-A0A1X2LR48-F1
#
_cell.length_a   1.000
_cell.length_b   1.000
_cell.length_c   1.000
_cell.angle_alpha   90.00
_cell.angle_beta   90.00
_cell.angle_gamma   90.00
#
_symmetry.space_group_name_H-M   'P 1'
#
loop_
_entity.id
_entity.type
_entity.pdbx_description
1 polymer ?
#
loop_
_entity_poly.entity_id
_entity_poly.type
_entity_poly.pdbx_seq_one_letter_code
_entity_poly.pdbx_strand_id
1 'polypeptide(L)'
;MNGLARLRSSLRPRAVAAVLCMLATAAVLITAPAVVSALRSDPSGPSGPEPLAPRLAALGDQELADLLPKRSEFPAGWTVDETRELSDTFGYIRYPVSDDGLGIDPIECFGVVGVASTGAFDAAQVVGHDTADPAEVADRTDIRLMVGREFDPRGFDAFVDLVSRCLRFSSTAAGSYTVRIHEDSRPTAGPQRFRYSLTTTITDEPANETRTDYYSYARTSGLILTGSASTGHQPAFDALFDSTLRRISNR
;
A
#
# COMPACT_ATOMS: atom_id res chain seq x y z
N MET A 1 -5.74 -83.96 -3.26
CA MET A 1 -5.17 -83.51 -1.98
C MET A 1 -4.07 -82.52 -2.27
N ASN A 2 -4.19 -81.27 -1.80
CA ASN A 2 -3.09 -80.38 -1.41
C ASN A 2 -3.69 -79.03 -0.98
N GLY A 3 -3.78 -78.85 0.34
CA GLY A 3 -3.94 -77.54 0.97
C GLY A 3 -2.58 -76.88 1.20
N LEU A 4 -2.63 -75.66 1.75
CA LEU A 4 -1.54 -74.82 2.27
C LEU A 4 -0.83 -73.89 1.27
N ALA A 5 -1.42 -72.72 1.04
CA ALA A 5 -0.68 -71.45 0.87
C ALA A 5 -1.61 -70.24 1.11
N ARG A 6 -2.20 -70.16 2.31
CA ARG A 6 -2.89 -68.95 2.79
C ARG A 6 -1.86 -67.99 3.39
N LEU A 7 -2.09 -66.70 3.15
CA LEU A 7 -1.81 -65.60 4.09
C LEU A 7 -0.33 -65.29 4.41
N ARG A 8 0.40 -64.60 3.51
CA ARG A 8 1.62 -63.88 3.93
C ARG A 8 1.85 -62.48 3.37
N SER A 9 1.00 -61.93 2.49
CA SER A 9 1.32 -60.66 1.81
C SER A 9 0.48 -59.41 2.16
N SER A 10 -0.64 -59.49 2.89
CA SER A 10 -1.50 -58.30 3.11
C SER A 10 -1.37 -57.62 4.47
N LEU A 11 -0.60 -58.18 5.41
CA LEU A 11 -0.46 -57.64 6.78
C LEU A 11 0.58 -56.51 6.91
N ARG A 12 1.62 -56.52 6.07
CA ARG A 12 2.69 -55.51 6.11
C ARG A 12 2.22 -54.07 5.83
N PRO A 13 1.45 -53.77 4.76
CA PRO A 13 1.06 -52.39 4.48
C PRO A 13 0.07 -51.82 5.51
N ARG A 14 -0.81 -52.66 6.08
CA ARG A 14 -1.75 -52.25 7.14
C ARG A 14 -1.06 -51.98 8.48
N ALA A 15 -0.05 -52.77 8.83
CA ALA A 15 0.74 -52.55 10.03
C ALA A 15 1.57 -51.25 9.94
N VAL A 16 2.14 -50.96 8.77
CA VAL A 16 2.90 -49.72 8.54
C VAL A 16 1.98 -48.49 8.58
N ALA A 17 0.78 -48.56 7.98
CA ALA A 17 -0.20 -47.48 8.05
C ALA A 17 -0.68 -47.21 9.49
N ALA A 18 -0.94 -48.27 10.26
CA ALA A 18 -1.34 -48.12 11.66
C ALA A 18 -0.23 -47.47 12.51
N VAL A 19 1.04 -47.84 12.29
CA VAL A 19 2.18 -47.22 12.98
C VAL A 19 2.34 -45.75 12.59
N LEU A 20 2.18 -45.41 11.31
CA LEU A 20 2.24 -44.01 10.85
C LEU A 20 1.09 -43.16 11.41
N CYS A 21 -0.13 -43.69 11.47
CA CYS A 21 -1.26 -43.00 12.10
C CYS A 21 -1.04 -42.78 13.60
N MET A 22 -0.46 -43.77 14.30
CA MET A 22 -0.11 -43.66 15.73
C MET A 22 1.01 -42.63 15.95
N LEU A 23 2.01 -42.59 15.07
CA LEU A 23 3.08 -41.58 15.15
C LEU A 23 2.55 -40.16 14.86
N ALA A 24 1.66 -40.01 13.88
CA ALA A 24 1.05 -38.71 13.56
C ALA A 24 0.16 -38.21 14.71
N THR A 25 -0.65 -39.08 15.31
CA THR A 25 -1.48 -38.71 16.48
C THR A 25 -0.62 -38.42 17.70
N ALA A 26 0.44 -39.19 17.95
CA ALA A 26 1.39 -38.89 19.02
C ALA A 26 2.10 -37.55 18.79
N ALA A 27 2.52 -37.23 17.57
CA ALA A 27 3.15 -35.95 17.24
C ALA A 27 2.19 -34.76 17.47
N VAL A 28 0.92 -34.89 17.10
CA VAL A 28 -0.11 -33.87 17.36
C VAL A 28 -0.38 -33.73 18.86
N LEU A 29 -0.48 -34.84 19.59
CA LEU A 29 -0.73 -34.83 21.04
C LEU A 29 0.45 -34.30 21.86
N ILE A 30 1.68 -34.38 21.35
CA ILE A 30 2.87 -33.83 22.01
C ILE A 30 3.05 -32.34 21.66
N THR A 31 2.78 -31.95 20.41
CA THR A 31 2.99 -30.56 19.97
C THR A 31 1.84 -29.63 20.33
N ALA A 32 0.58 -30.09 20.30
CA ALA A 32 -0.58 -29.24 20.58
C ALA A 32 -0.57 -28.65 22.01
N PRO A 33 -0.24 -29.41 23.08
CA PRO A 33 -0.16 -28.84 24.43
C PRO A 33 1.01 -27.88 24.60
N ALA A 34 2.15 -28.12 23.93
CA ALA A 34 3.30 -27.24 23.97
C ALA A 34 3.02 -25.90 23.27
N VAL A 35 2.33 -25.92 22.12
CA VAL A 35 1.88 -24.72 21.41
C VAL A 35 0.81 -23.98 22.23
N VAL A 36 -0.17 -24.68 22.80
CA VAL A 36 -1.23 -24.06 23.62
C VAL A 36 -0.70 -23.52 24.95
N SER A 37 0.31 -24.16 25.54
CA SER A 37 0.99 -23.69 26.75
C SER A 37 1.90 -22.50 26.44
N ALA A 38 2.66 -22.52 25.33
CA ALA A 38 3.42 -21.36 24.89
C ALA A 38 2.52 -20.14 24.62
N LEU A 39 1.29 -20.36 24.16
CA LEU A 39 0.27 -19.30 24.00
C LEU A 39 -0.39 -18.82 25.30
N ARG A 40 -0.36 -19.62 26.38
CA ARG A 40 -1.06 -19.29 27.64
C ARG A 40 -0.15 -18.94 28.81
N SER A 41 1.14 -19.26 28.74
CA SER A 41 2.03 -19.26 29.91
C SER A 41 2.99 -18.08 30.00
N ASP A 42 2.79 -16.99 29.27
CA ASP A 42 3.58 -15.75 29.45
C ASP A 42 2.73 -14.61 30.06
N PRO A 43 2.79 -14.41 31.39
CA PRO A 43 2.21 -13.26 32.09
C PRO A 43 3.12 -12.02 32.04
N SER A 44 4.17 -12.04 31.23
CA SER A 44 5.20 -10.99 31.12
C SER A 44 5.52 -10.75 29.63
N GLY A 45 4.57 -10.15 28.92
CA GLY A 45 4.54 -10.14 27.46
C GLY A 45 5.71 -9.43 26.76
N PRO A 46 6.14 -9.95 25.61
CA PRO A 46 6.51 -9.15 24.46
C PRO A 46 5.30 -8.99 23.53
N SER A 47 5.15 -7.80 22.96
CA SER A 47 4.27 -7.47 21.85
C SER A 47 4.29 -8.58 20.79
N GLY A 48 3.19 -9.33 20.67
CA GLY A 48 2.98 -10.18 19.50
C GLY A 48 3.04 -9.34 18.21
N PRO A 49 3.36 -9.94 17.06
CA PRO A 49 3.32 -9.22 15.79
C PRO A 49 1.93 -8.61 15.63
N GLU A 50 1.88 -7.29 15.38
CA GLU A 50 0.63 -6.59 15.12
C GLU A 50 -0.13 -7.31 14.00
N PRO A 51 -1.44 -7.54 14.14
CA PRO A 51 -2.19 -8.30 13.14
C PRO A 51 -2.08 -7.62 11.78
N LEU A 52 -1.61 -8.36 10.76
CA LEU A 52 -1.70 -7.90 9.39
C LEU A 52 -3.18 -7.83 8.98
N ALA A 53 -3.49 -6.80 8.22
CA ALA A 53 -4.76 -6.49 7.62
C ALA A 53 -5.91 -6.45 8.64
N PRO A 54 -5.73 -5.73 9.77
CA PRO A 54 -6.62 -5.84 10.94
C PRO A 54 -8.05 -5.36 10.66
N ARG A 55 -8.24 -4.65 9.54
CA ARG A 55 -9.48 -3.95 9.18
C ARG A 55 -9.73 -3.94 7.68
N LEU A 56 -9.32 -5.00 6.98
CA LEU A 56 -9.65 -5.14 5.56
C LEU A 56 -11.07 -4.69 5.28
N ALA A 57 -11.20 -3.58 4.55
CA ALA A 57 -12.49 -2.97 4.33
C ALA A 57 -13.39 -4.00 3.65
N ALA A 58 -14.60 -4.18 4.19
CA ALA A 58 -15.58 -5.16 3.70
C ALA A 58 -16.12 -4.85 2.30
N LEU A 59 -15.61 -3.80 1.66
CA LEU A 59 -16.12 -3.22 0.43
C LEU A 59 -15.53 -3.96 -0.77
N GLY A 60 -16.36 -4.21 -1.78
CA GLY A 60 -15.88 -4.67 -3.08
C GLY A 60 -15.11 -3.57 -3.83
N ASP A 61 -14.34 -3.93 -4.86
CA ASP A 61 -13.54 -2.96 -5.62
C ASP A 61 -14.40 -1.88 -6.28
N GLN A 62 -15.59 -2.27 -6.79
CA GLN A 62 -16.56 -1.31 -7.33
C GLN A 62 -17.06 -0.34 -6.26
N GLU A 63 -17.35 -0.81 -5.04
CA GLU A 63 -17.76 0.08 -3.95
C GLU A 63 -16.64 1.05 -3.54
N LEU A 64 -15.38 0.60 -3.61
CA LEU A 64 -14.23 1.47 -3.40
C LEU A 64 -14.07 2.51 -4.52
N ALA A 65 -14.26 2.11 -5.78
CA ALA A 65 -14.28 3.02 -6.92
C ALA A 65 -15.43 4.04 -6.82
N ASP A 66 -16.53 3.69 -6.16
CA ASP A 66 -17.64 4.61 -5.91
C ASP A 66 -17.41 5.62 -4.79
N LEU A 67 -16.35 5.43 -4.00
CA LEU A 67 -15.89 6.44 -3.04
C LEU A 67 -15.06 7.55 -3.70
N LEU A 68 -14.45 7.27 -4.86
CA LEU A 68 -13.61 8.22 -5.58
C LEU A 68 -14.44 9.28 -6.31
N PRO A 69 -13.85 10.47 -6.56
CA PRO A 69 -14.52 11.52 -7.32
C PRO A 69 -14.98 11.05 -8.69
N LYS A 70 -16.17 11.48 -9.08
CA LYS A 70 -16.71 11.28 -10.43
C LYS A 70 -16.34 12.46 -11.32
N ARG A 71 -16.42 12.26 -12.64
CA ARG A 71 -16.11 13.31 -13.64
C ARG A 71 -16.72 14.69 -13.36
N SER A 72 -17.94 14.75 -12.84
CA SER A 72 -18.64 16.00 -12.51
C SER A 72 -18.02 16.79 -11.35
N GLU A 73 -17.15 16.18 -10.55
CA GLU A 73 -16.46 16.81 -9.42
C GLU A 73 -15.14 17.47 -9.84
N PHE A 74 -14.60 17.12 -11.01
CA PHE A 74 -13.39 17.74 -11.57
C PHE A 74 -13.70 19.12 -12.19
N PRO A 75 -12.68 19.99 -12.34
CA PRO A 75 -12.86 21.27 -13.03
C PRO A 75 -13.42 21.10 -14.45
N ALA A 76 -14.18 22.08 -14.91
CA ALA A 76 -14.75 22.05 -16.26
C ALA A 76 -13.65 22.04 -17.33
N GLY A 77 -13.86 21.24 -18.39
CA GLY A 77 -12.89 21.08 -19.48
C GLY A 77 -11.87 19.96 -19.27
N TRP A 78 -11.76 19.41 -18.05
CA TRP A 78 -10.83 18.33 -17.77
C TRP A 78 -11.28 17.00 -18.39
N THR A 79 -10.30 16.20 -18.80
CA THR A 79 -10.52 14.79 -19.14
C THR A 79 -10.33 13.95 -17.88
N VAL A 80 -11.19 12.95 -17.69
CA VAL A 80 -11.21 12.12 -16.48
C VAL A 80 -11.26 10.66 -16.90
N ASP A 81 -10.34 9.88 -16.38
CA ASP A 81 -10.27 8.43 -16.50
C ASP A 81 -10.61 7.80 -15.15
N GLU A 82 -11.70 7.04 -15.12
CA GLU A 82 -12.14 6.26 -13.96
C GLU A 82 -11.67 4.81 -14.16
N THR A 83 -10.42 4.52 -13.80
CA THR A 83 -9.90 3.14 -13.86
C THR A 83 -10.35 2.36 -12.62
N ARG A 84 -11.22 1.37 -12.84
CA ARG A 84 -11.96 0.68 -11.77
C ARG A 84 -11.29 -0.57 -11.22
N GLU A 85 -10.22 -1.05 -11.86
CA GLU A 85 -9.59 -2.32 -11.54
C GLU A 85 -8.07 -2.19 -11.73
N LEU A 86 -7.34 -1.84 -10.66
CA LEU A 86 -5.88 -1.72 -10.73
C LEU A 86 -5.16 -3.05 -10.51
N SER A 87 -5.76 -3.98 -9.75
CA SER A 87 -5.20 -5.31 -9.55
C SER A 87 -6.23 -6.28 -8.96
N ASP A 88 -6.24 -7.52 -9.43
CA ASP A 88 -6.87 -8.66 -8.74
C ASP A 88 -5.97 -9.22 -7.61
N THR A 89 -4.75 -8.69 -7.49
CA THR A 89 -3.77 -9.14 -6.52
C THR A 89 -4.07 -8.53 -5.17
N PHE A 90 -4.40 -9.42 -4.25
CA PHE A 90 -4.66 -9.11 -2.86
C PHE A 90 -3.44 -9.44 -2.00
N GLY A 91 -2.91 -8.48 -1.22
CA GLY A 91 -1.81 -8.78 -0.31
C GLY A 91 -0.98 -7.58 0.13
N TYR A 92 0.29 -7.85 0.44
CA TYR A 92 1.32 -6.86 0.73
C TYR A 92 2.57 -7.23 -0.07
N ILE A 93 3.05 -6.31 -0.90
CA ILE A 93 4.31 -6.46 -1.62
C ILE A 93 5.27 -5.42 -1.07
N ARG A 94 6.40 -5.90 -0.58
CA ARG A 94 7.56 -5.06 -0.29
C ARG A 94 8.37 -4.95 -1.57
N TYR A 95 8.26 -3.81 -2.24
CA TYR A 95 9.14 -3.53 -3.37
C TYR A 95 10.59 -3.43 -2.89
N PRO A 96 11.54 -4.10 -3.55
CA PRO A 96 12.95 -3.80 -3.32
C PRO A 96 13.18 -2.33 -3.71
N VAL A 97 13.99 -1.62 -2.93
CA VAL A 97 14.39 -0.25 -3.28
C VAL A 97 15.28 -0.34 -4.52
N SER A 98 14.74 0.09 -5.66
CA SER A 98 15.41 0.33 -6.93
C SER A 98 15.17 1.78 -7.24
N ASP A 99 16.19 2.55 -7.61
CA ASP A 99 16.00 3.92 -8.09
C ASP A 99 15.72 3.97 -9.59
N ASP A 100 15.48 2.82 -10.21
CA ASP A 100 15.27 2.62 -11.65
C ASP A 100 16.35 3.28 -12.53
N GLY A 101 17.57 3.41 -11.99
CA GLY A 101 18.70 4.04 -12.66
C GLY A 101 18.66 5.56 -12.67
N LEU A 102 17.80 6.20 -11.87
CA LEU A 102 17.73 7.66 -11.75
C LEU A 102 18.93 8.26 -11.00
N GLY A 103 19.70 7.43 -10.28
CA GLY A 103 20.87 7.83 -9.51
C GLY A 103 20.49 8.62 -8.26
N ILE A 104 19.43 8.18 -7.56
CA ILE A 104 18.91 8.86 -6.36
C ILE A 104 19.88 8.66 -5.19
N ASP A 105 20.24 9.75 -4.51
CA ASP A 105 21.11 9.74 -3.34
C ASP A 105 20.49 10.53 -2.17
N PRO A 106 20.17 9.87 -1.05
CA PRO A 106 20.34 8.44 -0.77
C PRO A 106 19.23 7.59 -1.42
N ILE A 107 19.55 6.36 -1.84
CA ILE A 107 18.70 5.52 -2.69
C ILE A 107 17.29 5.27 -2.12
N GLU A 108 17.15 5.20 -0.80
CA GLU A 108 15.85 5.05 -0.12
C GLU A 108 14.88 6.19 -0.44
N CYS A 109 15.37 7.38 -0.78
CA CYS A 109 14.53 8.54 -1.10
C CYS A 109 13.86 8.42 -2.47
N PHE A 110 14.18 7.41 -3.28
CA PHE A 110 13.43 7.11 -4.49
C PHE A 110 11.94 6.90 -4.20
N GLY A 111 11.62 6.25 -3.06
CA GLY A 111 10.24 6.02 -2.65
C GLY A 111 9.44 7.28 -2.31
N VAL A 112 10.06 8.46 -2.29
CA VAL A 112 9.41 9.77 -2.09
C VAL A 112 9.11 10.47 -3.41
N VAL A 113 9.78 10.05 -4.50
CA VAL A 113 9.53 10.54 -5.86
C VAL A 113 8.35 9.77 -6.45
N GLY A 114 7.35 10.49 -6.96
CA GLY A 114 6.11 9.87 -7.40
C GLY A 114 5.21 9.51 -6.21
N VAL A 115 4.23 8.63 -6.45
CA VAL A 115 3.32 8.21 -5.37
C VAL A 115 4.03 7.18 -4.50
N ALA A 116 4.31 7.56 -3.25
CA ALA A 116 4.97 6.71 -2.29
C ALA A 116 4.07 5.53 -1.89
N SER A 117 4.66 4.34 -1.78
CA SER A 117 3.94 3.17 -1.28
C SER A 117 3.66 3.32 0.21
N THR A 118 2.38 3.21 0.58
CA THR A 118 1.91 3.19 1.97
C THR A 118 1.74 1.76 2.51
N GLY A 119 2.17 0.75 1.75
CA GLY A 119 1.92 -0.66 2.07
C GLY A 119 0.48 -1.11 1.81
N ALA A 120 -0.34 -0.29 1.16
CA ALA A 120 -1.64 -0.67 0.63
C ALA A 120 -1.52 -1.05 -0.86
N PHE A 121 -2.38 -1.97 -1.30
CA PHE A 121 -2.68 -2.12 -2.73
C PHE A 121 -3.84 -1.22 -3.09
N ASP A 122 -3.63 -0.39 -4.10
CA ASP A 122 -4.68 0.43 -4.67
C ASP A 122 -5.72 -0.47 -5.33
N ALA A 123 -6.96 -0.38 -4.85
CA ALA A 123 -8.08 -1.15 -5.35
C ALA A 123 -8.80 -0.42 -6.49
N ALA A 124 -8.83 0.91 -6.43
CA ALA A 124 -9.47 1.75 -7.43
C ALA A 124 -8.73 3.08 -7.59
N GLN A 125 -8.88 3.70 -8.77
CA GLN A 125 -8.24 4.95 -9.12
C GLN A 125 -9.14 5.86 -9.96
N VAL A 126 -8.91 7.17 -9.81
CA VAL A 126 -9.37 8.17 -10.76
C VAL A 126 -8.22 9.10 -11.11
N VAL A 127 -8.12 9.43 -12.39
CA VAL A 127 -7.14 10.36 -12.95
C VAL A 127 -7.88 11.51 -13.63
N GLY A 128 -7.46 12.73 -13.34
CA GLY A 128 -7.88 13.95 -14.02
C GLY A 128 -6.71 14.58 -14.76
N HIS A 129 -6.99 15.08 -15.96
CA HIS A 129 -6.03 15.78 -16.79
C HIS A 129 -6.60 17.12 -17.27
N ASP A 130 -5.83 18.18 -17.05
CA ASP A 130 -6.10 19.51 -17.57
C ASP A 130 -5.69 19.58 -19.04
N THR A 131 -6.68 19.75 -19.92
CA THR A 131 -6.44 19.87 -21.36
C THR A 131 -5.68 21.14 -21.76
N ALA A 132 -5.54 22.11 -20.84
CA ALA A 132 -4.74 23.31 -21.06
C ALA A 132 -3.24 23.07 -20.85
N ASP A 133 -2.84 22.01 -20.13
CA ASP A 133 -1.44 21.71 -19.88
C ASP A 133 -0.77 21.05 -21.11
N PRO A 134 0.49 21.41 -21.41
CA PRO A 134 1.21 20.87 -22.56
C PRO A 134 1.44 19.36 -22.42
N ALA A 135 1.35 18.64 -23.54
CA ALA A 135 1.33 17.18 -23.59
C ALA A 135 2.67 16.48 -23.26
N GLU A 136 3.68 17.19 -22.77
CA GLU A 136 5.07 16.70 -22.69
C GLU A 136 5.42 15.93 -21.42
N VAL A 137 4.51 15.82 -20.44
CA VAL A 137 4.78 15.02 -19.24
C VAL A 137 4.29 13.58 -19.45
N ALA A 138 5.24 12.65 -19.46
CA ALA A 138 4.96 11.22 -19.37
C ALA A 138 3.98 10.98 -18.21
N ASP A 139 2.82 10.40 -18.55
CA ASP A 139 1.69 10.02 -17.70
C ASP A 139 0.41 10.87 -17.70
N ARG A 140 0.33 12.03 -18.38
CA ARG A 140 -0.96 12.77 -18.57
C ARG A 140 -1.85 12.88 -17.32
N THR A 141 -1.25 12.97 -16.13
CA THR A 141 -1.98 12.84 -14.86
C THR A 141 -1.71 14.07 -14.01
N ASP A 142 -2.61 15.05 -14.09
CA ASP A 142 -2.50 16.29 -13.31
C ASP A 142 -3.04 16.11 -11.91
N ILE A 143 -4.06 15.28 -11.74
CA ILE A 143 -4.57 14.85 -10.44
C ILE A 143 -4.81 13.34 -10.48
N ARG A 144 -4.30 12.63 -9.47
CA ARG A 144 -4.57 11.20 -9.25
C ARG A 144 -5.12 11.03 -7.84
N LEU A 145 -6.20 10.26 -7.70
CA LEU A 145 -6.63 9.74 -6.40
C LEU A 145 -6.79 8.23 -6.48
N MET A 146 -6.36 7.55 -5.43
CA MET A 146 -6.39 6.11 -5.29
C MET A 146 -6.90 5.74 -3.92
N VAL A 147 -7.70 4.69 -3.85
CA VAL A 147 -8.12 4.09 -2.58
C VAL A 147 -7.64 2.66 -2.54
N GLY A 148 -6.89 2.34 -1.48
CA GLY A 148 -6.35 1.02 -1.22
C GLY A 148 -6.84 0.45 0.09
N ARG A 149 -6.77 -0.87 0.21
CA ARG A 149 -7.04 -1.55 1.48
C ARG A 149 -5.77 -1.57 2.32
N GLU A 150 -5.89 -1.17 3.59
CA GLU A 150 -4.77 -1.23 4.51
C GLU A 150 -4.46 -2.70 4.86
N PHE A 151 -3.27 -3.16 4.46
CA PHE A 151 -2.79 -4.50 4.76
C PHE A 151 -1.78 -4.54 5.92
N ASP A 152 -0.94 -3.53 6.10
CA ASP A 152 -0.03 -3.45 7.25
C ASP A 152 -0.09 -2.02 7.83
N PRO A 153 -0.62 -1.82 9.05
CA PRO A 153 -0.61 -0.53 9.74
C PRO A 153 0.75 0.15 9.76
N ARG A 154 1.83 -0.63 9.84
CA ARG A 154 3.20 -0.13 9.90
C ARG A 154 3.65 0.46 8.56
N GLY A 155 2.98 0.13 7.46
CA GLY A 155 3.28 0.67 6.14
C GLY A 155 3.08 2.19 6.09
N PHE A 156 1.99 2.69 6.68
CA PHE A 156 1.72 4.12 6.72
C PHE A 156 2.77 4.87 7.57
N ASP A 157 3.09 4.36 8.77
CA ASP A 157 4.10 4.99 9.63
C ASP A 157 5.51 4.92 9.01
N ALA A 158 5.89 3.78 8.41
CA ALA A 158 7.18 3.64 7.74
C ALA A 158 7.32 4.60 6.55
N PHE A 159 6.23 4.84 5.81
CA PHE A 159 6.16 5.85 4.76
C PHE A 159 6.38 7.26 5.32
N VAL A 160 5.66 7.65 6.37
CA VAL A 160 5.81 8.97 6.98
C VAL A 160 7.24 9.18 7.48
N ASP A 161 7.81 8.15 8.11
CA ASP A 161 9.20 8.17 8.58
C ASP A 161 10.19 8.31 7.41
N LEU A 162 9.94 7.67 6.27
CA LEU A 162 10.77 7.80 5.07
C LEU A 162 10.76 9.25 4.55
N VAL A 163 9.57 9.83 4.33
CA VAL A 163 9.43 11.21 3.83
C VAL A 163 10.09 12.19 4.80
N SER A 164 9.95 11.97 6.10
CA SER A 164 10.54 12.81 7.15
C SER A 164 12.07 12.76 7.18
N ARG A 165 12.70 11.68 6.70
CA ARG A 165 14.16 11.59 6.54
C ARG A 165 14.64 12.17 5.21
N CYS A 166 13.83 12.08 4.17
CA CYS A 166 14.13 12.50 2.80
C CYS A 166 13.73 13.95 2.52
N LEU A 167 14.03 14.88 3.43
CA LEU A 167 13.65 16.30 3.26
C LEU A 167 14.40 16.99 2.12
N ARG A 168 15.62 16.54 1.83
CA ARG A 168 16.46 16.98 0.72
C ARG A 168 17.28 15.81 0.23
N PHE A 169 17.31 15.61 -1.08
CA PHE A 169 18.08 14.56 -1.74
C PHE A 169 18.33 14.96 -3.19
N SER A 170 19.15 14.20 -3.91
CA SER A 170 19.51 14.48 -5.30
C SER A 170 19.31 13.27 -6.19
N SER A 171 19.28 13.51 -7.49
CA SER A 171 19.45 12.46 -8.50
C SER A 171 20.36 12.94 -9.61
N THR A 172 20.96 12.01 -10.35
CA THR A 172 21.64 12.35 -11.59
C THR A 172 20.68 12.83 -12.69
N ALA A 173 19.39 12.46 -12.61
CA ALA A 173 18.39 12.79 -13.62
C ALA A 173 17.78 14.19 -13.48
N ALA A 174 17.61 14.70 -12.26
CA ALA A 174 17.04 16.03 -12.01
C ALA A 174 18.07 16.99 -11.41
N GLY A 175 18.90 16.55 -10.46
CA GLY A 175 19.87 17.39 -9.77
C GLY A 175 19.52 17.55 -8.31
N SER A 176 18.34 18.10 -7.97
CA SER A 176 17.93 18.18 -6.56
C SER A 176 16.42 18.08 -6.34
N TYR A 177 16.07 17.53 -5.18
CA TYR A 177 14.71 17.44 -4.65
C TYR A 177 14.64 18.09 -3.28
N THR A 178 13.55 18.83 -3.04
CA THR A 178 13.22 19.38 -1.73
C THR A 178 11.80 19.00 -1.35
N VAL A 179 11.64 18.35 -0.20
CA VAL A 179 10.34 17.99 0.36
C VAL A 179 9.93 19.03 1.40
N ARG A 180 8.67 19.43 1.35
CA ARG A 180 8.03 20.25 2.37
C ARG A 180 6.79 19.55 2.89
N ILE A 181 6.82 19.18 4.18
CA ILE A 181 5.67 18.61 4.87
C ILE A 181 4.69 19.75 5.22
N HIS A 182 3.43 19.57 4.85
CA HIS A 182 2.33 20.53 5.09
C HIS A 182 1.38 20.07 6.19
N GLU A 183 1.24 18.75 6.39
CA GLU A 183 0.37 18.16 7.40
C GLU A 183 0.95 16.82 7.88
N ASP A 184 0.96 16.60 9.18
CA ASP A 184 1.07 15.28 9.83
C ASP A 184 0.09 15.28 11.02
N SER A 185 -1.15 14.88 10.77
CA SER A 185 -2.23 14.88 11.75
C SER A 185 -2.63 13.45 12.10
N ARG A 186 -2.50 13.09 13.39
CA ARG A 186 -2.77 11.73 13.89
C ARG A 186 -3.73 11.76 15.09
N PRO A 187 -4.99 12.17 14.89
CA PRO A 187 -5.96 12.18 15.98
C PRO A 187 -6.22 10.75 16.47
N THR A 188 -6.54 10.61 17.77
CA THR A 188 -6.91 9.32 18.37
C THR A 188 -8.26 8.80 17.85
N ALA A 189 -9.12 9.70 17.37
CA ALA A 189 -10.39 9.38 16.74
C ALA A 189 -10.51 10.17 15.42
N GLY A 190 -10.77 9.47 14.33
CA GLY A 190 -10.91 10.05 12.98
C GLY A 190 -9.75 9.69 12.05
N PRO A 191 -9.74 10.26 10.83
CA PRO A 191 -8.72 9.97 9.84
C PRO A 191 -7.37 10.56 10.24
N GLN A 192 -6.30 9.77 10.08
CA GLN A 192 -4.94 10.30 10.08
C GLN A 192 -4.64 10.88 8.70
N ARG A 193 -3.90 11.99 8.63
CA ARG A 193 -3.52 12.63 7.36
C ARG A 193 -2.05 12.98 7.34
N PHE A 194 -1.45 12.84 6.18
CA PHE A 194 -0.08 13.26 5.91
C PHE A 194 -0.01 13.91 4.53
N ARG A 195 0.57 15.11 4.45
CA ARG A 195 0.66 15.88 3.20
C ARG A 195 2.04 16.47 3.04
N TYR A 196 2.57 16.42 1.83
CA TYR A 196 3.83 17.07 1.49
C TYR A 196 3.82 17.55 0.02
N SER A 197 4.75 18.45 -0.31
CA SER A 197 5.10 18.75 -1.69
C SER A 197 6.55 18.39 -1.95
N LEU A 198 6.85 17.99 -3.18
CA LEU A 198 8.18 17.68 -3.68
C LEU A 198 8.52 18.68 -4.77
N THR A 199 9.49 19.55 -4.52
CA THR A 199 10.04 20.44 -5.53
C THR A 199 11.28 19.79 -6.15
N THR A 200 11.23 19.57 -7.45
CA THR A 200 12.31 19.03 -8.27
C THR A 200 12.93 20.17 -9.08
N THR A 201 14.24 20.35 -8.95
CA THR A 201 15.01 21.28 -9.80
C THR A 201 15.75 20.46 -10.82
N ILE A 202 15.56 20.75 -12.11
CA ILE A 202 16.19 20.06 -13.25
C ILE A 202 17.46 20.82 -13.69
N THR A 203 18.60 20.14 -13.77
CA THR A 203 19.94 20.77 -13.93
C THR A 203 20.43 20.89 -15.37
N ASP A 204 19.83 20.17 -16.32
CA ASP A 204 20.25 20.15 -17.74
C ASP A 204 19.42 21.08 -18.66
N GLU A 205 18.48 21.84 -18.10
CA GLU A 205 17.68 22.83 -18.85
C GLU A 205 18.27 24.24 -18.70
N PRO A 206 18.28 25.08 -19.77
CA PRO A 206 18.92 26.41 -19.75
C PRO A 206 18.27 27.41 -18.79
N ALA A 207 17.09 27.09 -18.25
CA ALA A 207 16.50 27.72 -17.09
C ALA A 207 16.41 26.64 -16.01
N ASN A 208 16.76 26.98 -14.76
CA ASN A 208 16.51 26.10 -13.61
C ASN A 208 15.00 25.82 -13.49
N GLU A 209 14.50 24.87 -14.27
CA GLU A 209 13.10 24.53 -14.27
C GLU A 209 12.81 23.83 -12.95
N THR A 210 11.85 24.39 -12.22
CA THR A 210 11.38 23.82 -10.96
C THR A 210 9.97 23.31 -11.17
N ARG A 211 9.78 22.02 -10.95
CA ARG A 211 8.47 21.39 -10.87
C ARG A 211 8.12 21.13 -9.41
N THR A 212 6.87 21.37 -9.01
CA THR A 212 6.40 21.02 -7.66
C THR A 212 5.19 20.11 -7.74
N ASP A 213 5.38 18.87 -7.32
CA ASP A 213 4.30 17.91 -7.16
C ASP A 213 3.78 17.92 -5.71
N TYR A 214 2.49 17.71 -5.54
CA TYR A 214 1.79 17.69 -4.26
C TYR A 214 1.29 16.28 -3.98
N TYR A 215 1.42 15.84 -2.73
CA TYR A 215 0.98 14.53 -2.31
C TYR A 215 0.18 14.61 -1.02
N SER A 216 -0.92 13.85 -0.96
CA SER A 216 -1.78 13.73 0.21
C SER A 216 -2.08 12.26 0.47
N TYR A 217 -2.03 11.87 1.73
CA TYR A 217 -2.31 10.53 2.20
C TYR A 217 -3.23 10.61 3.41
N ALA A 218 -4.17 9.68 3.51
CA ALA A 218 -5.03 9.56 4.66
C ALA A 218 -5.33 8.10 4.99
N ARG A 219 -5.37 7.80 6.28
CA ARG A 219 -5.66 6.48 6.81
C ARG A 219 -6.93 6.54 7.65
N THR A 220 -7.94 5.76 7.31
CA THR A 220 -9.19 5.65 8.08
C THR A 220 -9.94 4.36 7.74
N SER A 221 -10.68 3.79 8.70
CA SER A 221 -11.55 2.63 8.48
C SER A 221 -10.90 1.43 7.75
N GLY A 222 -9.59 1.22 7.92
CA GLY A 222 -8.85 0.15 7.21
C GLY A 222 -8.63 0.41 5.71
N LEU A 223 -8.78 1.66 5.29
CA LEU A 223 -8.49 2.16 3.95
C LEU A 223 -7.36 3.18 3.99
N ILE A 224 -6.59 3.22 2.92
CA ILE A 224 -5.64 4.29 2.61
C ILE A 224 -6.17 5.04 1.40
N LEU A 225 -6.38 6.34 1.55
CA LEU A 225 -6.61 7.27 0.46
C LEU A 225 -5.27 7.92 0.11
N THR A 226 -4.83 7.77 -1.12
CA THR A 226 -3.60 8.35 -1.64
C THR A 226 -3.93 9.29 -2.79
N GLY A 227 -3.20 10.39 -2.94
CA GLY A 227 -3.35 11.24 -4.09
C GLY A 227 -2.13 12.07 -4.41
N SER A 228 -2.03 12.47 -5.67
CA SER A 228 -0.98 13.35 -6.17
C SER A 228 -1.55 14.42 -7.10
N ALA A 229 -0.90 15.58 -7.15
CA ALA A 229 -1.17 16.59 -8.16
C ALA A 229 0.09 17.28 -8.68
N SER A 230 0.09 17.64 -9.96
CA SER A 230 1.17 18.38 -10.60
C SER A 230 1.13 19.88 -10.25
N THR A 231 2.17 20.60 -10.67
CA THR A 231 2.32 22.05 -10.45
C THR A 231 1.06 22.81 -10.90
N GLY A 232 0.53 23.70 -10.06
CA GLY A 232 -0.61 24.56 -10.40
C GLY A 232 -1.99 24.01 -9.97
N HIS A 233 -2.09 22.71 -9.69
CA HIS A 233 -3.39 22.06 -9.44
C HIS A 233 -3.72 21.78 -7.97
N GLN A 234 -2.89 22.27 -7.04
CA GLN A 234 -3.06 22.03 -5.60
C GLN A 234 -4.46 22.37 -5.06
N PRO A 235 -5.10 23.51 -5.39
CA PRO A 235 -6.42 23.83 -4.82
C PRO A 235 -7.53 22.86 -5.25
N ALA A 236 -7.53 22.45 -6.53
CA ALA A 236 -8.49 21.48 -7.05
C ALA A 236 -8.25 20.08 -6.44
N PHE A 237 -6.97 19.69 -6.32
CA PHE A 237 -6.57 18.46 -5.67
C PHE A 237 -7.00 18.38 -4.21
N ASP A 238 -6.72 19.41 -3.42
CA ASP A 238 -7.08 19.47 -2.00
C ASP A 238 -8.60 19.33 -1.82
N ALA A 239 -9.40 19.99 -2.65
CA ALA A 239 -10.85 19.89 -2.61
C ALA A 239 -11.37 18.47 -2.92
N LEU A 240 -10.83 17.83 -3.96
CA LEU A 240 -11.18 16.45 -4.34
C LEU A 240 -10.78 15.45 -3.26
N PHE A 241 -9.59 15.62 -2.68
CA PHE A 241 -9.07 14.77 -1.63
C PHE A 241 -9.92 14.89 -0.35
N ASP A 242 -10.24 16.12 0.08
CA ASP A 242 -11.03 16.37 1.28
C ASP A 242 -12.47 15.87 1.15
N SER A 243 -13.09 16.07 -0.01
CA SER A 243 -14.42 15.53 -0.31
C SER A 243 -14.43 14.00 -0.22
N THR A 244 -13.42 13.36 -0.80
CA THR A 244 -13.26 11.91 -0.82
C THR A 244 -13.00 11.34 0.57
N LEU A 245 -12.09 11.93 1.34
CA LEU A 245 -11.83 11.51 2.71
C LEU A 245 -13.09 11.63 3.58
N ARG A 246 -13.90 12.68 3.37
CA ARG A 246 -15.17 12.85 4.07
C ARG A 246 -16.18 11.77 3.69
N ARG A 247 -16.29 11.41 2.40
CA ARG A 247 -17.11 10.28 1.95
C ARG A 247 -16.70 8.96 2.62
N ILE A 248 -15.39 8.69 2.67
CA ILE A 248 -14.85 7.48 3.31
C ILE A 248 -15.15 7.48 4.82
N SER A 249 -14.94 8.62 5.49
CA SER A 249 -15.07 8.73 6.95
C SER A 249 -16.53 8.70 7.44
N ASN A 250 -17.50 9.02 6.57
CA ASN A 250 -18.92 9.05 6.89
C ASN A 250 -19.67 7.76 6.51
N ARG A 251 -18.96 6.73 6.04
CA ARG A 251 -19.52 5.39 5.87
C ARG A 251 -19.62 4.66 7.20
#